data_AF-A0A7K8U2W8-F1
#
_entry.id   AF-A0A7K8U2W8-F1
#
_cell.length_a   1.000
_cell.length_b   1.000
_cell.length_c   1.000
_cell.angle_alpha   90.00
_cell.angle_beta   90.00
_cell.angle_gamma   90.00
#
_symmetry.space_group_name_H-M   'P 1'
#
loop_
_entity.id
_entity.type
_entity.pdbx_description
1 polymer ?
#
loop_
_entity_poly.entity_id
_entity_poly.type
_entity_poly.pdbx_seq_one_letter_code
_entity_poly.pdbx_strand_id
1 'polypeptide(L)'
;VSVVQDSVNISGQSNTNTLKVPECRLAEDLGNLWETTRFTDCSFCVGGQEFKAHKSVLAARSPVFNAMFEHEMEESKRNRVEINDVDPEVFKEMMRFIYTGKAPNLEKMADNLLAAADKYALERLKVMCEEALCSNLSVENVADILILADLHSAEQLKAQAIDFINVLRQLGCKDGKNWNSNQATDIMETAGWKSMIHSHPHLVAEAFRALASAQCPQFGIPRKRLKQS
;
A
#
# COMPACT_ATOMS: atom_id res chain seq x y z
N VAL A 1 -6.63 17.82 4.69
CA VAL A 1 -6.20 19.22 4.51
C VAL A 1 -7.00 19.81 3.35
N SER A 2 -8.02 20.63 3.63
CA SER A 2 -8.74 21.35 2.58
C SER A 2 -8.07 22.71 2.44
N VAL A 3 -7.41 22.96 1.32
CA VAL A 3 -6.75 24.24 1.05
C VAL A 3 -7.82 25.18 0.50
N VAL A 4 -8.42 25.99 1.37
CA VAL A 4 -9.33 27.06 0.96
C VAL A 4 -8.45 28.21 0.46
N GLN A 5 -8.39 28.42 -0.86
CA GLN A 5 -7.73 29.59 -1.42
C GLN A 5 -8.61 30.81 -1.19
N ASP A 6 -8.19 31.68 -0.26
CA ASP A 6 -8.77 32.99 -0.05
C ASP A 6 -8.57 33.85 -1.31
N SER A 7 -9.64 34.05 -2.06
CA SER A 7 -9.67 34.96 -3.21
C SER A 7 -10.14 36.33 -2.71
N VAL A 8 -9.21 37.27 -2.56
CA VAL A 8 -9.52 38.64 -2.07
C VAL A 8 -9.98 39.50 -3.26
N ASN A 9 -11.27 39.83 -3.34
CA ASN A 9 -11.76 40.80 -4.32
C ASN A 9 -11.67 42.24 -3.77
N ILE A 10 -11.20 43.15 -4.62
CA ILE A 10 -11.07 44.60 -4.38
C ILE A 10 -12.46 45.26 -4.37
N SER A 11 -13.25 45.02 -3.33
CA SER A 11 -14.48 45.81 -3.06
C SER A 11 -14.97 45.77 -1.61
N GLY A 12 -14.23 45.19 -0.67
CA GLY A 12 -14.56 45.28 0.77
C GLY A 12 -15.86 44.56 1.19
N GLN A 13 -16.43 43.72 0.33
CA GLN A 13 -17.51 42.83 0.71
C GLN A 13 -16.94 41.48 1.11
N SER A 14 -16.87 41.23 2.42
CA SER A 14 -16.66 39.88 2.96
C SER A 14 -17.84 39.01 2.53
N ASN A 15 -17.60 38.07 1.61
CA ASN A 15 -18.50 36.95 1.38
C ASN A 15 -18.43 36.04 2.62
N THR A 16 -19.16 36.39 3.67
CA THR A 16 -19.41 35.48 4.79
C THR A 16 -20.41 34.44 4.31
N ASN A 17 -19.90 33.29 3.86
CA ASN A 17 -20.76 32.15 3.56
C ASN A 17 -21.46 31.73 4.88
N THR A 18 -22.73 32.08 5.03
CA THR A 18 -23.54 31.86 6.24
C THR A 18 -24.08 30.43 6.38
N LEU A 19 -23.94 29.62 5.33
CA LEU A 19 -24.42 28.25 5.28
C LEU A 19 -23.35 27.28 5.76
N LYS A 20 -23.68 26.43 6.75
CA LYS A 20 -22.82 25.34 7.22
C LYS A 20 -23.18 24.05 6.48
N VAL A 21 -22.33 23.63 5.55
CA VAL A 21 -22.48 22.35 4.84
C VAL A 21 -22.06 21.20 5.77
N PRO A 22 -22.92 20.18 6.00
CA PRO A 22 -22.54 19.01 6.77
C PRO A 22 -21.42 18.21 6.09
N GLU A 23 -20.64 17.46 6.88
CA GLU A 23 -19.61 16.58 6.35
C GLU A 23 -20.21 15.41 5.53
N CYS A 24 -19.46 14.97 4.51
CA CYS A 24 -19.86 13.83 3.70
C CYS A 24 -19.78 12.53 4.53
N ARG A 25 -20.88 11.77 4.57
CA ARG A 25 -21.00 10.51 5.33
C ARG A 25 -20.96 9.25 4.48
N LEU A 26 -20.66 9.35 3.18
CA LEU A 26 -20.69 8.21 2.25
C LEU A 26 -19.91 6.99 2.77
N ALA A 27 -18.70 7.20 3.30
CA ALA A 27 -17.88 6.12 3.85
C ALA A 27 -18.50 5.47 5.10
N GLU A 28 -19.19 6.26 5.93
CA GLU A 28 -19.88 5.76 7.13
C GLU A 28 -21.13 4.98 6.72
N ASP A 29 -21.92 5.51 5.78
CA ASP A 29 -23.14 4.88 5.29
C ASP A 29 -22.85 3.54 4.60
N LEU A 30 -21.80 3.47 3.76
CA LEU A 30 -21.35 2.21 3.16
C LEU A 30 -20.74 1.27 4.20
N GLY A 31 -20.00 1.78 5.18
CA GLY A 31 -19.52 0.99 6.32
C GLY A 31 -20.68 0.34 7.09
N ASN A 32 -21.77 1.08 7.30
CA ASN A 32 -22.98 0.58 7.95
C ASN A 32 -23.66 -0.53 7.13
N LEU A 33 -23.63 -0.48 5.79
CA LEU A 33 -24.14 -1.58 4.96
C LEU A 33 -23.37 -2.88 5.21
N TRP A 34 -22.04 -2.79 5.32
CA TRP A 34 -21.20 -3.92 5.67
C TRP A 34 -21.49 -4.45 7.08
N GLU A 35 -21.53 -3.57 8.07
CA GLU A 35 -21.72 -3.97 9.48
C GLU A 35 -23.11 -4.53 9.78
N THR A 36 -24.15 -4.01 9.12
CA THR A 36 -25.54 -4.45 9.32
C THR A 36 -25.98 -5.58 8.40
N THR A 37 -25.17 -5.93 7.38
CA THR A 37 -25.43 -7.03 6.43
C THR A 37 -26.78 -6.92 5.70
N ARG A 38 -27.29 -5.70 5.48
CA ARG A 38 -28.59 -5.47 4.85
C ARG A 38 -28.50 -5.50 3.32
N PHE A 39 -29.42 -6.22 2.67
CA PHE A 39 -29.51 -6.31 1.19
C PHE A 39 -28.30 -6.97 0.50
N THR A 40 -27.60 -7.84 1.22
CA THR A 40 -26.46 -8.61 0.70
C THR A 40 -26.91 -9.65 -0.32
N ASP A 41 -26.10 -9.87 -1.34
CA ASP A 41 -26.36 -10.76 -2.49
C ASP A 41 -25.24 -11.79 -2.72
N CYS A 42 -24.24 -11.83 -1.84
CA CYS A 42 -23.19 -12.85 -1.80
C CYS A 42 -22.68 -13.10 -0.38
N SER A 43 -22.04 -14.25 -0.16
CA SER A 43 -21.31 -14.57 1.06
C SER A 43 -19.92 -15.14 0.80
N PHE A 44 -19.03 -14.93 1.77
CA PHE A 44 -17.66 -15.42 1.79
C PHE A 44 -17.47 -16.32 3.00
N CYS A 45 -16.90 -17.49 2.82
CA CYS A 45 -16.49 -18.36 3.91
C CYS A 45 -14.98 -18.31 4.07
N VAL A 46 -14.53 -17.75 5.20
CA VAL A 46 -13.12 -17.48 5.50
C VAL A 46 -12.79 -18.06 6.87
N GLY A 47 -11.89 -19.04 6.93
CA GLY A 47 -11.54 -19.72 8.20
C GLY A 47 -12.76 -20.29 8.95
N GLY A 48 -13.77 -20.78 8.22
CA GLY A 48 -15.02 -21.29 8.79
C GLY A 48 -16.05 -20.22 9.22
N GLN A 49 -15.73 -18.93 9.08
CA GLN A 49 -16.65 -17.82 9.36
C GLN A 49 -17.34 -17.35 8.07
N GLU A 50 -18.64 -17.08 8.13
CA GLU A 50 -19.40 -16.54 7.00
C GLU A 50 -19.52 -15.02 7.09
N PHE A 51 -19.22 -14.34 5.98
CA PHE A 51 -19.32 -12.90 5.80
C PHE A 51 -20.25 -12.58 4.64
N LYS A 52 -21.29 -11.78 4.86
CA LYS A 52 -22.23 -11.37 3.81
C LYS A 52 -21.83 -10.02 3.21
N ALA A 53 -21.93 -9.88 1.90
CA ALA A 53 -21.47 -8.68 1.19
C ALA A 53 -22.35 -8.33 -0.02
N HIS A 54 -21.94 -7.29 -0.75
CA HIS A 54 -22.64 -6.74 -1.91
C HIS A 54 -21.74 -6.84 -3.14
N LYS A 55 -22.13 -7.64 -4.14
CA LYS A 55 -21.35 -7.84 -5.37
C LYS A 55 -21.04 -6.53 -6.06
N SER A 56 -22.01 -5.63 -6.16
CA SER A 56 -21.87 -4.32 -6.83
C SER A 56 -20.79 -3.45 -6.18
N VAL A 57 -20.74 -3.39 -4.84
CA VAL A 57 -19.72 -2.64 -4.11
C VAL A 57 -18.35 -3.27 -4.32
N LEU A 58 -18.24 -4.59 -4.17
CA LEU A 58 -16.97 -5.30 -4.32
C LEU A 58 -16.42 -5.19 -5.75
N ALA A 59 -17.25 -5.43 -6.76
CA ALA A 59 -16.91 -5.32 -8.17
C ALA A 59 -16.45 -3.91 -8.55
N ALA A 60 -17.12 -2.87 -8.07
CA ALA A 60 -16.72 -1.49 -8.33
C ALA A 60 -15.38 -1.09 -7.69
N ARG A 61 -14.91 -1.85 -6.70
CA ARG A 61 -13.75 -1.50 -5.87
C ARG A 61 -12.54 -2.41 -6.08
N SER A 62 -12.74 -3.58 -6.68
CA SER A 62 -11.71 -4.58 -6.95
C SER A 62 -11.93 -5.21 -8.34
N PRO A 63 -10.98 -5.06 -9.27
CA PRO A 63 -11.02 -5.75 -10.56
C PRO A 63 -11.14 -7.27 -10.44
N VAL A 64 -10.56 -7.85 -9.38
CA VAL A 64 -10.59 -9.29 -9.11
C VAL A 64 -12.01 -9.73 -8.72
N PHE A 65 -12.66 -9.00 -7.81
CA PHE A 65 -14.08 -9.27 -7.52
C PHE A 65 -14.98 -9.00 -8.72
N ASN A 66 -14.69 -7.97 -9.52
CA ASN A 66 -15.46 -7.72 -10.75
C ASN A 66 -15.42 -8.93 -11.69
N ALA A 67 -14.22 -9.39 -12.04
CA ALA A 67 -14.04 -10.57 -12.90
C ALA A 67 -14.66 -11.84 -12.28
N MET A 68 -14.52 -12.03 -10.96
CA MET A 68 -15.11 -13.16 -10.24
C MET A 68 -16.64 -13.20 -10.36
N PHE A 69 -17.31 -12.04 -10.33
CA PHE A 69 -18.77 -11.97 -10.40
C PHE A 69 -19.34 -11.83 -11.80
N GLU A 70 -18.57 -11.30 -12.74
CA GLU A 70 -18.96 -11.12 -14.14
C GLU A 70 -18.97 -12.46 -14.90
N HIS A 71 -18.07 -13.39 -14.55
CA HIS A 71 -18.01 -14.70 -15.17
C HIS A 71 -18.90 -15.72 -14.44
N GLU A 72 -19.59 -16.59 -15.19
CA GLU A 72 -20.45 -17.67 -14.67
C GLU A 72 -19.67 -18.84 -14.03
N MET A 73 -18.71 -18.54 -13.16
CA MET A 73 -18.03 -19.54 -12.34
C MET A 73 -18.99 -20.13 -11.28
N GLU A 74 -18.63 -21.27 -10.68
CA GLU A 74 -19.44 -21.92 -9.63
C GLU A 74 -19.80 -20.94 -8.49
N GLU A 75 -18.86 -20.06 -8.15
CA GLU A 75 -18.99 -19.03 -7.12
C GLU A 75 -20.08 -18.00 -7.45
N SER A 76 -20.18 -17.58 -8.72
CA SER A 76 -21.21 -16.62 -9.14
C SER A 76 -22.59 -17.25 -9.21
N LYS A 77 -22.68 -18.57 -9.48
CA LYS A 77 -23.93 -19.35 -9.47
C LYS A 77 -24.43 -19.62 -8.06
N ARG A 78 -23.52 -19.88 -7.10
CA ARG A 78 -23.87 -20.21 -5.71
C ARG A 78 -23.93 -18.99 -4.80
N ASN A 79 -23.51 -17.82 -5.27
CA ASN A 79 -23.37 -16.59 -4.48
C ASN A 79 -22.54 -16.80 -3.20
N ARG A 80 -21.66 -17.79 -3.19
CA ARG A 80 -20.84 -18.18 -2.05
C ARG A 80 -19.42 -18.46 -2.52
N VAL A 81 -18.46 -17.75 -1.92
CA VAL A 81 -17.03 -17.84 -2.25
C VAL A 81 -16.28 -18.40 -1.06
N GLU A 82 -15.41 -19.38 -1.28
CA GLU A 82 -14.51 -19.89 -0.24
C GLU A 82 -13.15 -19.23 -0.35
N ILE A 83 -12.64 -18.70 0.78
CA ILE A 83 -11.32 -18.09 0.87
C ILE A 83 -10.55 -18.82 1.96
N ASN A 84 -9.51 -19.55 1.54
CA ASN A 84 -8.74 -20.44 2.41
C ASN A 84 -7.37 -19.88 2.79
N ASP A 85 -6.92 -18.82 2.13
CA ASP A 85 -5.56 -18.28 2.21
C ASP A 85 -5.50 -16.86 2.81
N VAL A 86 -6.58 -16.42 3.45
CA VAL A 86 -6.63 -15.12 4.15
C VAL A 86 -7.21 -15.35 5.54
N ASP A 87 -6.54 -14.83 6.56
CA ASP A 87 -7.05 -14.87 7.92
C ASP A 87 -8.36 -14.07 8.05
N PRO A 88 -9.34 -14.53 8.84
CA PRO A 88 -10.63 -13.83 8.98
C PRO A 88 -10.51 -12.37 9.43
N GLU A 89 -9.53 -12.04 10.27
CA GLU A 89 -9.30 -10.67 10.73
C GLU A 89 -8.76 -9.77 9.62
N VAL A 90 -7.81 -10.28 8.82
CA VAL A 90 -7.25 -9.60 7.64
C VAL A 90 -8.34 -9.39 6.59
N PHE A 91 -9.17 -10.42 6.35
CA PHE A 91 -10.30 -10.32 5.44
C PHE A 91 -11.29 -9.25 5.88
N LYS A 92 -11.61 -9.19 7.18
CA LYS A 92 -12.52 -8.17 7.74
C LYS A 92 -11.96 -6.76 7.57
N GLU A 93 -10.66 -6.57 7.76
CA GLU A 93 -10.00 -5.26 7.58
C GLU A 93 -9.97 -4.86 6.09
N MET A 94 -9.68 -5.81 5.19
CA MET A 94 -9.78 -5.60 3.74
C MET A 94 -11.21 -5.21 3.32
N MET A 95 -12.22 -5.91 3.83
CA MET A 95 -13.63 -5.56 3.56
C MET A 95 -13.95 -4.16 4.09
N ARG A 96 -13.52 -3.79 5.30
CA ARG A 96 -13.70 -2.43 5.83
C ARG A 96 -13.08 -1.39 4.90
N PHE A 97 -11.90 -1.66 4.35
CA PHE A 97 -11.29 -0.78 3.34
C PHE A 97 -12.13 -0.68 2.06
N ILE A 98 -12.64 -1.78 1.54
CA ILE A 98 -13.43 -1.77 0.30
C ILE A 98 -14.66 -0.85 0.45
N TYR A 99 -15.38 -0.95 1.56
CA TYR A 99 -16.59 -0.16 1.81
C TYR A 99 -16.30 1.29 2.21
N THR A 100 -15.22 1.56 2.94
CA THR A 100 -15.02 2.88 3.61
C THR A 100 -13.78 3.64 3.16
N GLY A 101 -12.85 2.98 2.46
CA GLY A 101 -11.53 3.51 2.12
C GLY A 101 -10.57 3.62 3.31
N LYS A 102 -10.93 3.08 4.48
CA LYS A 102 -10.17 3.14 5.73
C LYS A 102 -9.79 1.74 6.23
N ALA A 103 -8.62 1.62 6.83
CA ALA A 103 -8.12 0.41 7.48
C ALA A 103 -7.52 0.77 8.87
N PRO A 104 -8.35 1.02 9.90
CA PRO A 104 -7.89 1.46 11.22
C PRO A 104 -6.95 0.49 11.96
N ASN A 105 -6.93 -0.80 11.62
CA ASN A 105 -6.07 -1.79 12.26
C ASN A 105 -4.86 -2.21 11.40
N LEU A 106 -4.63 -1.53 10.28
CA LEU A 106 -3.59 -1.87 9.30
C LEU A 106 -2.21 -2.10 9.95
N GLU A 107 -1.80 -1.22 10.86
CA GLU A 107 -0.49 -1.29 11.54
C GLU A 107 -0.22 -2.63 12.25
N LYS A 108 -1.26 -3.36 12.64
CA LYS A 108 -1.13 -4.64 13.36
C LYS A 108 -0.93 -5.85 12.43
N MET A 109 -1.21 -5.67 11.14
CA MET A 109 -1.33 -6.77 10.16
C MET A 109 -0.86 -6.34 8.76
N ALA A 110 0.06 -5.38 8.68
CA ALA A 110 0.41 -4.71 7.43
C ALA A 110 0.97 -5.68 6.38
N ASP A 111 1.69 -6.71 6.81
CA ASP A 111 2.23 -7.79 5.98
C ASP A 111 1.14 -8.66 5.34
N ASN A 112 0.24 -9.21 6.14
CA ASN A 112 -0.85 -10.06 5.66
C ASN A 112 -1.88 -9.24 4.87
N LEU A 113 -2.11 -7.98 5.26
CA LEU A 113 -3.00 -7.09 4.55
C LEU A 113 -2.41 -6.61 3.22
N LEU A 114 -1.08 -6.48 3.10
CA LEU A 114 -0.40 -6.25 1.83
C LEU A 114 -0.65 -7.40 0.87
N ALA A 115 -0.48 -8.65 1.33
CA ALA A 115 -0.72 -9.85 0.53
C ALA A 115 -2.18 -9.91 0.04
N ALA A 116 -3.14 -9.62 0.92
CA ALA A 116 -4.55 -9.56 0.55
C ALA A 116 -4.84 -8.41 -0.44
N ALA A 117 -4.28 -7.23 -0.21
CA ALA A 117 -4.47 -6.07 -1.09
C ALA A 117 -3.94 -6.33 -2.51
N ASP A 118 -2.77 -6.95 -2.62
CA ASP A 118 -2.19 -7.35 -3.91
C ASP A 118 -3.06 -8.40 -4.61
N LYS A 119 -3.46 -9.47 -3.90
CA LYS A 119 -4.32 -10.54 -4.42
C LYS A 119 -5.65 -10.02 -4.98
N TYR A 120 -6.26 -9.03 -4.32
CA TYR A 120 -7.55 -8.45 -4.72
C TYR A 120 -7.40 -7.14 -5.51
N ALA A 121 -6.19 -6.79 -5.96
CA ALA A 121 -5.89 -5.59 -6.75
C ALA A 121 -6.43 -4.28 -6.13
N LEU A 122 -6.23 -4.12 -4.82
CA LEU A 122 -6.62 -2.95 -4.04
C LEU A 122 -5.44 -1.98 -3.90
N GLU A 123 -5.05 -1.34 -4.99
CA GLU A 123 -3.81 -0.56 -5.11
C GLU A 123 -3.59 0.46 -3.98
N ARG A 124 -4.62 1.24 -3.63
CA ARG A 124 -4.49 2.22 -2.54
C ARG A 124 -4.28 1.56 -1.17
N LEU A 125 -4.89 0.41 -0.91
CA LEU A 125 -4.65 -0.32 0.34
C LEU A 125 -3.23 -0.89 0.37
N LYS A 126 -2.77 -1.42 -0.77
CA LYS A 126 -1.40 -1.92 -0.95
C LYS A 126 -0.38 -0.85 -0.58
N VAL A 127 -0.49 0.35 -1.15
CA VAL A 127 0.40 1.48 -0.84
C VAL A 127 0.30 1.93 0.64
N MET A 128 -0.88 1.87 1.26
CA MET A 128 -1.02 2.14 2.70
C MET A 128 -0.26 1.10 3.55
N CYS A 129 -0.28 -0.17 3.16
CA CYS A 129 0.52 -1.22 3.79
C CYS A 129 2.02 -1.00 3.57
N GLU A 130 2.42 -0.58 2.37
CA GLU A 130 3.81 -0.21 2.06
C GLU A 130 4.32 0.93 2.96
N GLU A 131 3.51 1.97 3.18
CA GLU A 131 3.86 3.10 4.05
C GLU A 131 4.08 2.67 5.51
N ALA A 132 3.20 1.81 6.04
CA ALA A 132 3.31 1.28 7.40
C ALA A 132 4.54 0.36 7.56
N LEU A 133 4.78 -0.55 6.61
CA LEU A 133 5.96 -1.42 6.63
C LEU A 133 7.25 -0.62 6.48
N CYS A 134 7.27 0.38 5.61
CA CYS A 134 8.42 1.27 5.41
C CYS A 134 8.76 2.05 6.69
N SER A 135 7.75 2.53 7.41
CA SER A 135 7.93 3.28 8.67
C SER A 135 8.52 2.42 9.79
N ASN A 136 8.37 1.09 9.70
CA ASN A 136 8.87 0.11 10.66
C ASN A 136 10.13 -0.64 10.17
N LEU A 137 10.80 -0.16 9.12
CA LEU A 137 12.07 -0.72 8.65
C LEU A 137 13.16 -0.61 9.73
N SER A 138 13.91 -1.70 9.89
CA SER A 138 15.00 -1.84 10.84
C SER A 138 16.09 -2.76 10.27
N VAL A 139 17.26 -2.77 10.92
CA VAL A 139 18.36 -3.68 10.54
C VAL A 139 17.91 -5.14 10.55
N GLU A 140 17.11 -5.54 11.55
CA GLU A 140 16.71 -6.94 11.75
C GLU A 140 15.67 -7.43 10.74
N ASN A 141 14.77 -6.57 10.26
CA ASN A 141 13.62 -6.97 9.44
C ASN A 141 13.70 -6.57 7.96
N VAL A 142 14.66 -5.73 7.55
CA VAL A 142 14.69 -5.19 6.18
C VAL A 142 14.84 -6.27 5.10
N ALA A 143 15.56 -7.36 5.39
CA ALA A 143 15.69 -8.48 4.45
C ALA A 143 14.33 -9.18 4.23
N ASP A 144 13.60 -9.45 5.31
CA ASP A 144 12.29 -10.10 5.24
C ASP A 144 11.26 -9.18 4.56
N ILE A 145 11.30 -7.88 4.87
CA ILE A 145 10.45 -6.88 4.22
C ILE A 145 10.77 -6.76 2.72
N LEU A 146 12.05 -6.83 2.32
CA LEU A 146 12.43 -6.80 0.91
C LEU A 146 11.90 -8.02 0.15
N ILE A 147 11.97 -9.21 0.75
CA ILE A 147 11.37 -10.43 0.19
C ILE A 147 9.86 -10.28 0.06
N LEU A 148 9.19 -9.81 1.11
CA LEU A 148 7.75 -9.57 1.13
C LEU A 148 7.34 -8.57 0.04
N ALA A 149 8.10 -7.50 -0.13
CA ALA A 149 7.82 -6.47 -1.13
C ALA A 149 7.97 -7.02 -2.56
N ASP A 150 8.99 -7.84 -2.83
CA ASP A 150 9.16 -8.52 -4.12
C ASP A 150 8.01 -9.50 -4.39
N LEU A 151 7.65 -10.32 -3.40
CA LEU A 151 6.60 -11.33 -3.50
C LEU A 151 5.24 -10.72 -3.87
N HIS A 152 4.92 -9.55 -3.31
CA HIS A 152 3.64 -8.87 -3.53
C HIS A 152 3.74 -7.69 -4.48
N SER A 153 4.79 -7.63 -5.32
CA SER A 153 4.99 -6.57 -6.32
C SER A 153 4.81 -5.15 -5.74
N ALA A 154 5.30 -4.92 -4.53
CA ALA A 154 5.18 -3.68 -3.76
C ALA A 154 6.39 -2.80 -4.05
N GLU A 155 6.37 -2.15 -5.23
CA GLU A 155 7.54 -1.49 -5.81
C GLU A 155 8.06 -0.31 -4.97
N GLN A 156 7.18 0.44 -4.28
CA GLN A 156 7.64 1.56 -3.47
C GLN A 156 8.35 1.05 -2.20
N LEU A 157 7.77 0.06 -1.53
CA LEU A 157 8.38 -0.59 -0.37
C LEU A 157 9.71 -1.27 -0.74
N LYS A 158 9.76 -1.95 -1.87
CA LYS A 158 10.98 -2.60 -2.38
C LYS A 158 12.10 -1.58 -2.60
N ALA A 159 11.79 -0.46 -3.26
CA ALA A 159 12.75 0.63 -3.46
C ALA A 159 13.23 1.21 -2.12
N GLN A 160 12.32 1.49 -1.18
CA GLN A 160 12.67 2.02 0.14
C GLN A 160 13.53 1.04 0.96
N ALA A 161 13.24 -0.26 0.90
CA ALA A 161 14.03 -1.30 1.56
C ALA A 161 15.45 -1.38 0.97
N ILE A 162 15.58 -1.33 -0.36
CA ILE A 162 16.90 -1.28 -1.04
C ILE A 162 17.68 -0.02 -0.65
N ASP A 163 17.02 1.14 -0.62
CA ASP A 163 17.66 2.40 -0.20
C ASP A 163 18.10 2.35 1.27
N PHE A 164 17.32 1.69 2.13
CA PHE A 164 17.67 1.45 3.52
C PHE A 164 18.91 0.55 3.65
N ILE A 165 18.98 -0.53 2.87
CA ILE A 165 20.14 -1.45 2.83
C ILE A 165 21.39 -0.74 2.33
N ASN A 166 21.26 0.01 1.23
CA ASN A 166 22.38 0.68 0.58
C ASN A 166 22.77 1.99 1.26
N VAL A 167 22.11 2.35 2.36
CA VAL A 167 22.47 3.55 3.11
C VAL A 167 22.32 4.79 2.20
N LEU A 168 21.41 4.73 1.21
CA LEU A 168 21.12 5.78 0.24
C LEU A 168 20.01 6.73 0.69
N ARG A 169 19.56 6.62 1.95
CA ARG A 169 18.61 7.53 2.59
C ARG A 169 19.26 8.91 2.84
N GLN A 170 19.84 9.53 1.82
CA GLN A 170 20.17 10.94 1.81
C GLN A 170 19.08 11.70 1.07
N LEU A 171 18.40 12.58 1.82
CA LEU A 171 17.69 13.82 1.42
C LEU A 171 16.20 13.94 1.82
N GLY A 172 15.54 12.92 2.38
CA GLY A 172 14.08 12.97 2.60
C GLY A 172 13.57 13.04 4.04
N CYS A 173 14.33 12.61 5.05
CA CYS A 173 13.77 12.38 6.39
C CYS A 173 14.25 13.43 7.39
N LYS A 174 13.29 14.16 7.97
CA LYS A 174 13.50 15.26 8.91
C LYS A 174 13.98 14.81 10.29
N ASP A 175 13.93 13.51 10.59
CA ASP A 175 14.37 12.95 11.86
C ASP A 175 15.66 12.15 11.65
N GLY A 176 16.78 12.87 11.60
CA GLY A 176 18.13 12.30 11.59
C GLY A 176 18.49 11.69 12.95
N LYS A 177 17.87 10.57 13.31
CA LYS A 177 18.22 9.83 14.54
C LYS A 177 18.82 8.47 14.19
N ASN A 178 20.04 8.27 14.71
CA ASN A 178 20.88 7.08 14.65
C ASN A 178 21.25 6.57 13.26
N TRP A 179 22.21 7.25 12.67
CA TRP A 179 23.02 6.72 11.58
C TRP A 179 24.26 6.03 12.14
N ASN A 180 24.43 4.73 11.91
CA ASN A 180 25.68 4.02 12.11
C ASN A 180 26.42 3.92 10.76
N SER A 181 27.73 4.18 10.75
CA SER A 181 28.57 4.00 9.55
C SER A 181 28.62 2.54 9.06
N ASN A 182 28.10 1.61 9.84
CA ASN A 182 28.20 0.16 9.64
C ASN A 182 26.83 -0.51 9.36
N GLN A 183 25.76 0.25 9.05
CA GLN A 183 24.42 -0.31 8.90
C GLN A 183 24.36 -1.50 7.94
N ALA A 184 24.95 -1.35 6.75
CA ALA A 184 24.99 -2.42 5.75
C ALA A 184 25.73 -3.66 6.28
N THR A 185 26.80 -3.46 7.05
CA THR A 185 27.54 -4.55 7.71
C THR A 185 26.66 -5.25 8.76
N ASP A 186 25.95 -4.47 9.58
CA ASP A 186 25.05 -5.03 10.60
C ASP A 186 23.91 -5.82 9.95
N ILE A 187 23.31 -5.30 8.87
CA ILE A 187 22.29 -6.01 8.07
C ILE A 187 22.85 -7.32 7.53
N MET A 188 24.07 -7.32 6.98
CA MET A 188 24.70 -8.52 6.43
C MET A 188 24.92 -9.63 7.47
N GLU A 189 25.03 -9.28 8.74
CA GLU A 189 25.19 -10.24 9.83
C GLU A 189 23.87 -10.84 10.34
N THR A 190 22.72 -10.23 10.00
CA THR A 190 21.40 -10.73 10.39
C THR A 190 21.09 -12.11 9.81
N ALA A 191 20.28 -12.89 10.54
CA ALA A 191 19.79 -14.18 10.05
C ALA A 191 18.92 -14.01 8.78
N GLY A 192 18.08 -12.97 8.74
CA GLY A 192 17.22 -12.65 7.60
C GLY A 192 18.03 -12.42 6.32
N TRP A 193 19.09 -11.59 6.38
CA TRP A 193 19.96 -11.37 5.23
C TRP A 193 20.70 -12.64 4.78
N LYS A 194 21.27 -13.40 5.72
CA LYS A 194 21.96 -14.66 5.42
C LYS A 194 21.01 -15.68 4.76
N SER A 195 19.75 -15.72 5.19
CA SER A 195 18.70 -16.53 4.57
C SER A 195 18.34 -16.04 3.16
N MET A 196 18.21 -14.71 2.98
CA MET A 196 17.87 -14.09 1.71
C MET A 196 18.92 -14.36 0.62
N ILE A 197 20.21 -14.39 0.95
CA ILE A 197 21.29 -14.72 0.00
C ILE A 197 21.03 -16.07 -0.69
N HIS A 198 20.51 -17.05 0.05
CA HIS A 198 20.29 -18.39 -0.47
C HIS A 198 18.91 -18.55 -1.12
N SER A 199 17.87 -17.93 -0.54
CA SER A 199 16.49 -18.09 -1.00
C SER A 199 16.11 -17.15 -2.15
N HIS A 200 16.65 -15.94 -2.18
CA HIS A 200 16.31 -14.87 -3.13
C HIS A 200 17.56 -14.10 -3.60
N PRO A 201 18.54 -14.76 -4.26
CA PRO A 201 19.81 -14.14 -4.66
C PRO A 201 19.64 -12.97 -5.64
N HIS A 202 18.52 -12.90 -6.38
CA HIS A 202 18.23 -11.79 -7.28
C HIS A 202 18.04 -10.46 -6.54
N LEU A 203 17.53 -10.49 -5.31
CA LEU A 203 17.33 -9.30 -4.47
C LEU A 203 18.67 -8.70 -4.03
N VAL A 204 19.65 -9.54 -3.73
CA VAL A 204 21.04 -9.10 -3.45
C VAL A 204 21.65 -8.44 -4.69
N ALA A 205 21.47 -9.05 -5.87
CA ALA A 205 21.96 -8.49 -7.13
C ALA A 205 21.26 -7.16 -7.48
N GLU A 206 19.99 -7.01 -7.15
CA GLU A 206 19.23 -5.78 -7.34
C GLU A 206 19.68 -4.66 -6.40
N ALA A 207 19.85 -4.96 -5.11
CA ALA A 207 20.42 -4.01 -4.15
C ALA A 207 21.81 -3.53 -4.59
N PHE A 208 22.68 -4.44 -5.03
CA PHE A 208 24.01 -4.07 -5.53
C PHE A 208 23.94 -3.22 -6.82
N ARG A 209 23.03 -3.55 -7.75
CA ARG A 209 22.81 -2.74 -8.97
C ARG A 209 22.34 -1.33 -8.64
N ALA A 210 21.44 -1.19 -7.67
CA ALA A 210 20.97 0.12 -7.21
C ALA A 210 22.13 0.95 -6.61
N LEU A 211 22.96 0.33 -5.77
CA LEU A 211 24.16 0.97 -5.21
C LEU A 211 25.13 1.45 -6.30
N ALA A 212 25.45 0.59 -7.28
CA ALA A 212 26.34 0.93 -8.38
C ALA A 212 25.78 2.08 -9.24
N SER A 213 24.46 2.09 -9.47
CA SER A 213 23.79 3.15 -10.23
C SER A 213 23.82 4.50 -9.52
N ALA A 214 23.70 4.49 -8.19
CA ALA A 214 23.76 5.71 -7.36
C ALA A 214 25.17 6.34 -7.30
N GLN A 215 26.22 5.54 -7.44
CA GLN A 215 27.62 5.99 -7.44
C GLN A 215 28.11 6.51 -8.80
N CYS A 216 27.35 6.28 -9.87
CA CYS A 216 27.71 6.78 -11.19
C CYS A 216 27.29 8.25 -11.32
N PRO A 217 28.22 9.22 -11.35
CA PRO A 217 27.85 10.62 -11.56
C PRO A 217 27.13 10.73 -12.90
N GLN A 218 25.95 11.37 -12.92
CA GLN A 218 25.27 11.70 -14.16
C GLN A 218 26.22 12.56 -15.00
N PHE A 219 26.93 11.95 -15.95
CA PHE A 219 27.68 12.67 -16.97
C PHE A 219 26.65 13.46 -17.76
N GLY A 220 26.57 14.75 -17.44
CA GLY A 220 25.68 15.70 -18.07
C GLY A 220 25.82 15.59 -19.59
N ILE A 221 24.71 15.25 -20.25
CA ILE A 221 24.57 15.36 -21.69
C ILE A 221 25.04 16.78 -22.07
N PRO A 222 26.05 16.95 -22.94
CA PRO A 222 26.45 18.28 -23.38
C PRO A 222 25.24 18.92 -24.07
N ARG A 223 24.68 19.97 -23.47
CA ARG A 223 23.70 20.83 -24.15
C ARG A 223 24.34 21.28 -25.46
N LYS A 224 23.85 20.74 -26.58
CA LYS A 224 24.19 21.25 -27.92
C LYS A 224 23.94 22.76 -27.90
N ARG A 225 25.01 23.54 -27.99
CA ARG A 225 24.93 24.98 -28.27
C ARG A 225 24.14 25.14 -29.56
N LEU A 226 22.88 25.58 -29.44
CA LEU A 226 22.16 26.18 -30.56
C LEU A 226 22.98 27.39 -31.00
N LYS A 227 23.62 27.28 -32.17
CA LYS A 227 24.23 28.43 -32.84
C LYS A 227 23.10 29.36 -33.26
N GLN A 228 23.05 30.55 -32.70
CA GLN A 228 22.39 31.69 -33.32
C GLN A 228 23.33 32.25 -34.39
N SER A 229 22.96 32.10 -35.66
CA SER A 229 23.27 32.99 -36.77
C SER A 229 22.30 32.69 -37.88
#